data_AF-A0A932UBB3-F1
#
_entry.id   AF-A0A932UBB3-F1
#
_cell.length_a   1.000
_cell.length_b   1.000
_cell.length_c   1.000
_cell.angle_alpha   90.00
_cell.angle_beta   90.00
_cell.angle_gamma   90.00
#
_symmetry.space_group_name_H-M   'P 1'
#
loop_
_entity.id
_entity.type
_entity.pdbx_description
1 polymer ?
#
loop_
_entity_poly.entity_id
_entity_poly.type
_entity_poly.pdbx_seq_one_letter_code
_entity_poly.pdbx_strand_id
1 'polypeptide(L)'
;WDIERRRYPQYDHTAVIIAEDITSRFLNVMSLFNGTIPLIALQMQALKIGDQVALVFTTVPNELRLGLDDDDDEVAEVTDRAYWEKRGNGPILSMVDRLQTILQQLDGNLTLKYNKVYIGLAKGGVTNNFVRFRPKKEVLRVEIRIEQSPEIEEKLEQGGLEGSEYDQRRGRYKIRLLKGDLEKTEPLLTELLEMAYKETLE
;
A
#
# COMPACT_ATOMS: atom_id res chain seq x y z
N TRP A 1 4.67 -18.09 -17.18
CA TRP A 1 3.58 -17.37 -16.49
C TRP A 1 2.20 -17.84 -16.94
N ASP A 2 1.73 -17.56 -18.17
CA ASP A 2 0.32 -17.84 -18.55
C ASP A 2 -0.07 -19.32 -18.43
N ILE A 3 0.85 -20.24 -18.78
CA ILE A 3 0.66 -21.69 -18.60
C ILE A 3 0.48 -22.04 -17.11
N GLU A 4 1.34 -21.53 -16.23
CA GLU A 4 1.30 -21.82 -14.78
C GLU A 4 0.07 -21.19 -14.12
N ARG A 5 -0.29 -19.96 -14.49
CA ARG A 5 -1.53 -19.31 -14.03
C ARG A 5 -2.77 -20.13 -14.36
N ARG A 6 -2.84 -20.70 -15.57
CA ARG A 6 -3.94 -21.61 -15.96
C ARG A 6 -3.90 -22.93 -15.22
N ARG A 7 -2.70 -23.42 -14.89
CA ARG A 7 -2.50 -24.70 -14.22
C ARG A 7 -2.87 -24.65 -12.73
N TYR A 8 -2.56 -23.55 -12.05
CA TYR A 8 -2.80 -23.38 -10.62
C TYR A 8 -3.43 -22.01 -10.29
N PRO A 9 -4.69 -21.78 -10.66
CA PRO A 9 -5.34 -20.47 -10.54
C PRO A 9 -5.55 -19.98 -9.09
N GLN A 10 -5.39 -20.85 -8.10
CA GLN A 10 -5.55 -20.52 -6.68
C GLN A 10 -4.35 -19.77 -6.07
N TYR A 11 -3.21 -19.74 -6.75
CA TYR A 11 -2.03 -19.03 -6.30
C TYR A 11 -1.87 -17.72 -7.07
N ASP A 12 -1.23 -16.74 -6.45
CA ASP A 12 -0.78 -15.55 -7.16
C ASP A 12 0.44 -15.89 -8.02
N HIS A 13 0.36 -15.51 -9.29
CA HIS A 13 1.45 -15.73 -10.25
C HIS A 13 2.00 -14.39 -10.67
N THR A 14 3.31 -14.23 -10.54
CA THR A 14 4.04 -13.04 -11.02
C THR A 14 5.06 -13.47 -12.05
N ALA A 15 5.11 -12.76 -13.17
CA ALA A 15 6.15 -12.97 -14.17
C ALA A 15 7.46 -12.35 -13.64
N VAL A 16 8.57 -13.08 -13.74
CA VAL A 16 9.89 -12.57 -13.35
C VAL A 16 10.80 -12.61 -14.56
N ILE A 17 11.49 -11.51 -14.81
CA ILE A 17 12.46 -11.37 -15.89
C ILE A 17 13.81 -10.98 -15.30
N ILE A 18 14.86 -11.65 -15.78
CA ILE A 18 16.21 -11.53 -15.27
C ILE A 18 17.12 -11.17 -16.44
N ALA A 19 17.88 -10.09 -16.30
CA ALA A 19 18.82 -9.62 -17.31
C ALA A 19 20.06 -9.00 -16.66
N GLU A 20 21.21 -9.11 -17.31
CA GLU A 20 22.45 -8.48 -16.85
C GLU A 20 22.42 -6.96 -17.01
N ASP A 21 21.82 -6.50 -18.12
CA ASP A 21 21.62 -5.09 -18.43
C ASP A 21 20.15 -4.82 -18.74
N ILE A 22 19.57 -3.86 -18.01
CA ILE A 22 18.19 -3.42 -18.15
C ILE A 22 18.22 -1.97 -18.66
N THR A 23 18.03 -1.82 -19.97
CA THR A 23 18.06 -0.51 -20.63
C THR A 23 16.71 0.21 -20.54
N SER A 24 16.67 1.53 -20.80
CA SER A 24 15.42 2.31 -20.81
C SER A 24 14.37 1.79 -21.82
N ARG A 25 14.81 1.12 -22.90
CA ARG A 25 13.89 0.46 -23.85
C ARG A 25 13.11 -0.66 -23.17
N PHE A 26 13.74 -1.38 -22.25
CA PHE A 26 13.10 -2.44 -21.49
C PHE A 26 12.05 -1.89 -20.52
N LEU A 27 12.33 -0.78 -19.84
CA LEU A 27 11.38 -0.10 -18.96
C LEU A 27 10.11 0.33 -19.72
N ASN A 28 10.25 0.78 -20.97
CA ASN A 28 9.10 1.07 -21.84
C ASN A 28 8.29 -0.17 -22.23
N VAL A 29 8.92 -1.35 -22.28
CA VAL A 29 8.22 -2.61 -22.54
C VAL A 29 7.51 -3.10 -21.27
N MET A 30 8.16 -2.98 -20.11
CA MET A 30 7.55 -3.26 -18.80
C MET A 30 6.27 -2.45 -18.58
N SER A 31 6.29 -1.15 -18.91
CA SER A 31 5.12 -0.29 -18.75
C SER A 31 3.92 -0.72 -19.60
N LEU A 32 4.14 -1.30 -20.78
CA LEU A 32 3.08 -1.86 -21.62
C LEU A 32 2.43 -3.11 -21.01
N PHE A 33 3.17 -3.87 -20.21
CA PHE A 33 2.68 -5.11 -19.60
C PHE A 33 2.10 -4.92 -18.19
N ASN A 34 2.48 -3.87 -17.46
CA ASN A 34 2.08 -3.63 -16.06
C ASN A 34 0.55 -3.60 -15.81
N GLY A 35 -0.27 -3.31 -16.82
CA GLY A 35 -1.74 -3.33 -16.68
C GLY A 35 -2.40 -4.71 -16.86
N THR A 36 -1.68 -5.70 -17.41
CA THR A 36 -2.24 -7.00 -17.81
C THR A 36 -1.52 -8.18 -17.17
N ILE A 37 -0.22 -8.04 -16.90
CA ILE A 37 0.64 -9.08 -16.36
C ILE A 37 1.46 -8.47 -15.21
N PRO A 38 1.31 -8.94 -13.96
CA PRO A 38 2.22 -8.55 -12.89
C PRO A 38 3.63 -9.03 -13.24
N LEU A 39 4.59 -8.10 -13.33
CA LEU A 39 5.94 -8.35 -13.84
C LEU A 39 7.00 -7.72 -12.92
N ILE A 40 7.93 -8.53 -12.42
CA ILE A 40 9.10 -8.10 -11.64
C ILE A 40 10.35 -8.23 -12.51
N ALA A 41 11.16 -7.18 -12.58
CA ALA A 41 12.46 -7.20 -13.24
C ALA A 41 13.59 -7.30 -12.22
N LEU A 42 14.50 -8.25 -12.41
CA LEU A 42 15.72 -8.39 -11.62
C LEU A 42 16.93 -8.13 -12.53
N GLN A 43 17.74 -7.15 -12.15
CA GLN A 43 19.07 -6.98 -12.73
C GLN A 43 20.02 -8.00 -12.09
N MET A 44 20.75 -8.76 -12.91
CA MET A 44 21.73 -9.73 -12.45
C MET A 44 23.14 -9.21 -12.69
N GLN A 45 24.03 -9.42 -11.72
CA GLN A 45 25.46 -9.16 -11.86
C GLN A 45 26.24 -10.42 -11.50
N ALA A 46 27.17 -10.81 -12.36
CA ALA A 46 28.09 -11.91 -12.10
C ALA A 46 29.47 -11.37 -11.69
N LEU A 47 29.83 -11.57 -10.43
CA LEU A 47 31.11 -11.13 -9.86
C LEU A 47 32.06 -12.33 -9.75
N LYS A 48 33.23 -12.25 -10.40
CA LYS A 48 34.26 -13.29 -10.27
C LYS A 48 35.16 -12.99 -9.06
N ILE A 49 35.23 -13.92 -8.12
CA ILE A 49 36.06 -13.84 -6.92
C ILE A 49 36.95 -15.08 -6.88
N GLY A 50 38.23 -14.92 -7.26
CA GLY A 50 39.14 -16.05 -7.48
C GLY A 50 38.61 -16.99 -8.56
N ASP A 51 38.41 -18.27 -8.19
CA ASP A 51 37.84 -19.31 -9.07
C ASP A 51 36.31 -19.46 -8.94
N GLN A 52 35.65 -18.62 -8.13
CA GLN A 52 34.21 -18.66 -7.92
C GLN A 52 33.50 -17.51 -8.65
N VAL A 53 32.23 -17.72 -8.99
CA VAL A 53 31.34 -16.69 -9.55
C VAL A 53 30.18 -16.50 -8.59
N ALA A 54 30.02 -15.28 -8.06
CA ALA A 54 28.88 -14.86 -7.26
C ALA A 54 27.85 -14.17 -8.17
N LEU A 55 26.59 -14.55 -8.06
CA LEU A 55 25.47 -13.90 -8.75
C LEU A 55 24.73 -13.00 -7.77
N VAL A 56 24.69 -11.70 -8.06
CA VAL A 56 23.94 -10.71 -7.30
C VAL A 56 22.71 -10.33 -8.11
N PHE A 57 21.54 -10.36 -7.48
CA PHE A 57 20.30 -9.95 -8.11
C PHE A 57 19.78 -8.70 -7.40
N THR A 58 19.46 -7.68 -8.17
CA THR A 58 18.89 -6.43 -7.68
C THR A 58 17.52 -6.25 -8.33
N THR A 59 16.48 -6.11 -7.52
CA THR A 59 15.16 -5.77 -8.03
C THR A 59 15.22 -4.38 -8.65
N VAL A 60 14.83 -4.27 -9.92
CA VAL A 60 14.72 -2.97 -10.58
C VAL A 60 13.44 -2.32 -10.10
N PRO A 61 13.50 -1.13 -9.47
CA PRO A 61 12.31 -0.38 -9.10
C PRO A 61 11.47 -0.17 -10.35
N ASN A 62 10.18 -0.48 -10.25
CA ASN A 62 9.27 -0.27 -11.35
C ASN A 62 9.07 1.25 -11.53
N GLU A 63 9.88 1.87 -12.40
CA GLU A 63 9.85 3.33 -12.69
C GLU A 63 8.49 3.83 -13.19
N LEU A 64 7.58 2.93 -13.50
CA LEU A 64 6.20 3.25 -13.77
C LEU A 64 5.30 2.32 -12.93
N ARG A 65 5.23 2.59 -11.63
CA ARG A 65 3.89 2.84 -11.07
C ARG A 65 3.35 4.07 -11.82
N LEU A 66 3.00 3.90 -13.10
CA LEU A 66 1.94 4.69 -13.73
C LEU A 66 0.90 4.71 -12.63
N GLY A 67 0.65 5.90 -12.06
CA GLY A 67 -0.36 6.05 -11.05
C GLY A 67 -1.52 5.22 -11.57
N LEU A 68 -1.79 4.09 -10.92
CA LEU A 68 -3.14 3.60 -10.94
C LEU A 68 -3.81 4.80 -10.32
N ASP A 69 -4.38 5.64 -11.18
CA ASP A 69 -5.19 6.74 -10.76
C ASP A 69 -6.01 6.12 -9.64
N ASP A 70 -5.94 6.76 -8.47
CA ASP A 70 -6.74 6.38 -7.31
C ASP A 70 -8.27 6.39 -7.67
N ASP A 71 -8.61 6.72 -8.93
CA ASP A 71 -9.86 6.82 -9.68
C ASP A 71 -10.51 5.48 -10.11
N ASP A 72 -9.96 4.32 -9.77
CA ASP A 72 -10.75 3.07 -9.84
C ASP A 72 -11.80 2.98 -8.69
N ASP A 73 -11.90 4.02 -7.87
CA ASP A 73 -13.10 4.33 -7.08
C ASP A 73 -13.86 5.47 -7.81
N GLU A 74 -14.56 5.12 -8.90
CA GLU A 74 -15.52 5.96 -9.64
C GLU A 74 -16.15 7.04 -8.76
N VAL A 75 -15.93 8.32 -9.08
CA VAL A 75 -16.62 9.53 -8.56
C VAL A 75 -17.36 9.26 -7.24
N ALA A 76 -16.62 8.87 -6.20
CA ALA A 76 -17.24 8.50 -4.94
C ALA A 76 -17.92 9.75 -4.41
N GLU A 77 -19.25 9.73 -4.35
CA GLU A 77 -20.04 10.90 -3.96
C GLU A 77 -19.49 11.47 -2.65
N VAL A 78 -19.11 12.74 -2.69
CA VAL A 78 -18.52 13.43 -1.54
C VAL A 78 -19.55 13.43 -0.42
N THR A 79 -19.11 13.02 0.76
CA THR A 79 -19.94 13.01 1.97
C THR A 79 -19.29 13.83 3.06
N ASP A 80 -19.86 13.76 4.26
CA ASP A 80 -19.35 14.41 5.44
C ASP A 80 -19.24 13.42 6.60
N ARG A 81 -18.79 13.95 7.73
CA ARG A 81 -18.73 13.19 8.99
C ARG A 81 -20.12 12.71 9.42
N ALA A 82 -21.16 13.54 9.28
CA ALA A 82 -22.52 13.23 9.72
C ALA A 82 -23.11 12.02 8.98
N TYR A 83 -22.78 11.86 7.70
CA TYR A 83 -23.10 10.67 6.91
C TYR A 83 -22.50 9.40 7.54
N TRP A 84 -21.23 9.45 7.95
CA TRP A 84 -20.54 8.33 8.56
C TRP A 84 -20.99 8.09 10.01
N GLU A 85 -21.35 9.12 10.77
CA GLU A 85 -21.93 8.99 12.12
C GLU A 85 -23.27 8.25 12.10
N LYS A 86 -24.08 8.44 11.04
CA LYS A 86 -25.33 7.69 10.86
C LYS A 86 -25.13 6.21 10.51
N ARG A 87 -23.99 5.86 9.91
CA ARG A 87 -23.68 4.50 9.43
C ARG A 87 -22.72 3.73 10.33
N GLY A 88 -21.89 4.45 11.07
CA GLY A 88 -20.82 3.95 11.91
C GLY A 88 -21.21 3.90 13.37
N ASN A 89 -20.54 3.03 14.11
CA ASN A 89 -20.59 3.01 15.56
C ASN A 89 -19.61 4.07 16.07
N GLY A 90 -20.03 5.00 16.94
CA GLY A 90 -19.20 6.12 17.43
C GLY A 90 -17.75 5.76 17.81
N PRO A 91 -17.47 4.61 18.44
CA PRO A 91 -16.10 4.15 18.74
C PRO A 91 -15.20 3.99 17.51
N ILE A 92 -15.75 3.63 16.35
CA ILE A 92 -14.97 3.47 15.11
C ILE A 92 -14.52 4.84 14.58
N LEU A 93 -15.41 5.84 14.65
CA LEU A 93 -15.08 7.19 14.21
C LEU A 93 -14.09 7.86 15.16
N SER A 94 -14.16 7.59 16.47
CA SER A 94 -13.12 8.08 17.40
C SER A 94 -11.73 7.50 17.10
N MET A 95 -11.63 6.28 16.56
CA MET A 95 -10.34 5.76 16.10
C MET A 95 -9.83 6.53 14.87
N VAL A 96 -10.72 6.91 13.94
CA VAL A 96 -10.36 7.77 12.80
C VAL A 96 -9.87 9.13 13.27
N ASP A 97 -10.50 9.72 14.29
CA ASP A 97 -10.09 11.01 14.86
C ASP A 97 -8.70 10.95 15.49
N ARG A 98 -8.41 9.85 16.19
CA ARG A 98 -7.10 9.62 16.79
C ARG A 98 -6.02 9.42 15.73
N LEU A 99 -6.32 8.66 14.68
CA LEU A 99 -5.43 8.50 13.52
C LEU A 99 -5.24 9.83 12.76
N GLN A 100 -6.27 10.67 12.66
CA GLN A 100 -6.14 12.01 12.11
C GLN A 100 -5.18 12.87 12.93
N THR A 101 -5.23 12.78 14.26
CA THR A 101 -4.31 13.51 15.14
C THR A 101 -2.86 13.13 14.86
N ILE A 102 -2.58 11.83 14.72
CA ILE A 102 -1.25 11.32 14.37
C ILE A 102 -0.82 11.87 12.99
N LEU A 103 -1.69 11.80 11.99
CA LEU A 103 -1.40 12.34 10.65
C LEU A 103 -1.10 13.85 10.68
N GLN A 104 -1.82 14.61 11.50
CA GLN A 104 -1.59 16.05 11.65
C GLN A 104 -0.28 16.39 12.36
N GLN A 105 0.26 15.47 13.17
CA GLN A 105 1.62 15.61 13.73
C GLN A 105 2.69 15.44 12.66
N LEU A 106 2.42 14.64 11.61
CA LEU A 106 3.32 14.49 10.46
C LEU A 106 3.31 15.72 9.56
N ASP A 107 2.13 16.25 9.26
CA ASP A 107 1.94 17.49 8.49
C ASP A 107 0.56 18.10 8.83
N GLY A 108 0.57 19.31 9.39
CA GLY A 108 -0.65 20.02 9.78
C GLY A 108 -1.59 20.37 8.61
N ASN A 109 -1.15 20.24 7.36
CA ASN A 109 -1.98 20.44 6.18
C ASN A 109 -2.76 19.19 5.76
N LEU A 110 -2.53 18.05 6.43
CA LEU A 110 -3.28 16.82 6.18
C LEU A 110 -4.67 16.89 6.80
N THR A 111 -5.68 16.68 5.96
CA THR A 111 -7.09 16.78 6.31
C THR A 111 -7.86 15.57 5.78
N LEU A 112 -8.88 15.15 6.53
CA LEU A 112 -9.76 14.06 6.09
C LEU A 112 -10.68 14.54 4.97
N LYS A 113 -10.78 13.73 3.92
CA LYS A 113 -11.73 13.92 2.80
C LYS A 113 -12.75 12.79 2.82
N TYR A 114 -14.00 13.10 3.14
CA TYR A 114 -15.07 12.10 3.30
C TYR A 114 -15.76 11.81 1.97
N ASN A 115 -15.82 10.54 1.60
CA ASN A 115 -16.61 10.06 0.45
C ASN A 115 -17.54 8.91 0.90
N LYS A 116 -18.49 8.49 0.05
CA LYS A 116 -19.43 7.39 0.38
C LYS A 116 -18.76 6.04 0.65
N VAL A 117 -17.60 5.78 0.05
CA VAL A 117 -16.92 4.46 0.04
C VAL A 117 -15.80 4.37 1.08
N TYR A 118 -15.06 5.46 1.27
CA TYR A 118 -13.94 5.55 2.20
C TYR A 118 -13.75 7.00 2.65
N ILE A 119 -12.98 7.20 3.72
CA ILE A 119 -12.47 8.48 4.16
C ILE A 119 -11.00 8.55 3.73
N GLY A 120 -10.70 9.46 2.81
CA GLY A 120 -9.36 9.68 2.27
C GLY A 120 -8.64 10.83 2.96
N LEU A 121 -7.54 11.24 2.34
CA LEU A 121 -6.71 12.35 2.80
C LEU A 121 -6.52 13.38 1.70
N ALA A 122 -6.40 14.64 2.12
CA ALA A 122 -5.99 15.75 1.29
C ALA A 122 -4.89 16.55 2.00
N LYS A 123 -3.90 16.98 1.23
CA LYS A 123 -2.84 17.90 1.67
C LYS A 123 -3.05 19.25 0.99
N GLY A 124 -3.37 20.28 1.75
CA GLY A 124 -3.63 21.62 1.19
C GLY A 124 -4.75 21.64 0.14
N GLY A 125 -5.78 20.80 0.31
CA GLY A 125 -6.91 20.68 -0.62
C GLY A 125 -6.68 19.76 -1.82
N VAL A 126 -5.44 19.31 -2.07
CA VAL A 126 -5.12 18.33 -3.10
C VAL A 126 -5.24 16.93 -2.51
N THR A 127 -5.93 16.02 -3.21
CA THR A 127 -6.06 14.62 -2.79
C THR A 127 -4.67 14.00 -2.61
N ASN A 128 -4.43 13.40 -1.44
CA ASN A 128 -3.20 12.68 -1.12
C ASN A 128 -3.55 11.41 -0.34
N ASN A 129 -4.18 10.45 -1.00
CA ASN A 129 -4.73 9.24 -0.37
C ASN A 129 -3.66 8.18 -0.10
N PHE A 130 -2.50 8.53 0.49
CA PHE A 130 -1.53 7.53 0.94
C PHE A 130 -2.09 6.66 2.07
N VAL A 131 -3.07 7.16 2.81
CA VAL A 131 -3.88 6.37 3.76
C VAL A 131 -5.35 6.55 3.44
N ARG A 132 -6.12 5.47 3.55
CA ARG A 132 -7.59 5.49 3.47
C ARG A 132 -8.18 4.75 4.65
N PHE A 133 -9.30 5.26 5.15
CA PHE A 133 -10.06 4.63 6.20
C PHE A 133 -11.39 4.12 5.62
N ARG A 134 -11.72 2.86 5.89
CA ARG A 134 -13.03 2.27 5.56
C ARG A 134 -13.72 1.86 6.86
N PRO A 135 -14.47 2.77 7.49
CA PRO A 135 -15.26 2.44 8.67
C PRO A 135 -16.33 1.40 8.34
N LYS A 136 -16.47 0.39 9.19
CA LYS A 136 -17.60 -0.54 9.22
C LYS A 136 -18.23 -0.50 10.63
N LYS A 137 -19.26 -1.31 10.85
CA LYS A 137 -20.02 -1.31 12.12
C LYS A 137 -19.14 -1.56 13.36
N GLU A 138 -18.26 -2.56 13.30
CA GLU A 138 -17.42 -2.97 14.44
C GLU A 138 -15.92 -3.00 14.11
N VAL A 139 -15.55 -2.55 12.91
CA VAL A 139 -14.20 -2.69 12.36
C VAL A 139 -13.82 -1.40 11.66
N LEU A 140 -12.61 -0.92 11.88
CA LEU A 140 -11.96 0.06 11.01
C LEU A 140 -10.96 -0.67 10.13
N ARG A 141 -11.11 -0.58 8.81
CA ARG A 141 -10.03 -0.98 7.89
C ARG A 141 -9.19 0.24 7.55
N VAL A 142 -7.89 0.15 7.78
CA VAL A 142 -6.89 1.17 7.44
C VAL A 142 -6.10 0.65 6.24
N GLU A 143 -6.12 1.37 5.13
CA GLU A 143 -5.42 1.01 3.89
C GLU A 143 -4.24 1.96 3.72
N ILE A 144 -3.03 1.50 4.01
CA ILE A 144 -1.79 2.31 3.99
C ILE A 144 -1.00 1.95 2.72
N ARG A 145 -0.68 2.95 1.89
CA ARG A 145 0.12 2.79 0.67
C ARG A 145 1.59 2.86 1.02
N ILE A 146 2.22 1.71 0.98
CA ILE A 146 3.62 1.46 1.35
C ILE A 146 4.04 0.18 0.63
N GLU A 147 5.29 0.12 0.19
CA GLU A 147 5.81 -1.08 -0.48
C GLU A 147 5.81 -2.29 0.45
N GLN A 148 5.49 -3.47 -0.10
CA GLN A 148 5.53 -4.70 0.68
C GLN A 148 6.99 -5.02 1.04
N SER A 149 7.25 -5.31 2.31
CA SER A 149 8.56 -5.80 2.73
C SER A 149 8.45 -6.85 3.84
N PRO A 150 9.40 -7.81 3.91
CA PRO A 150 9.44 -8.77 5.00
C PRO A 150 9.56 -8.10 6.38
N GLU A 151 10.23 -6.95 6.47
CA GLU A 151 10.35 -6.18 7.71
C GLU A 151 8.99 -5.67 8.20
N ILE A 152 8.16 -5.15 7.29
CA ILE A 152 6.82 -4.66 7.64
C ILE A 152 5.91 -5.83 8.03
N GLU A 153 5.99 -6.95 7.33
CA GLU A 153 5.24 -8.16 7.66
C GLU A 153 5.58 -8.67 9.06
N GLU A 154 6.87 -8.76 9.39
CA GLU A 154 7.32 -9.15 10.73
C GLU A 154 6.82 -8.18 11.82
N LYS A 155 6.88 -6.86 11.57
CA LYS A 155 6.35 -5.85 12.49
C LYS A 155 4.84 -6.00 12.70
N LEU A 156 4.08 -6.26 11.62
CA LEU A 156 2.62 -6.46 11.70
C LEU A 156 2.27 -7.72 12.50
N GLU A 157 3.00 -8.82 12.31
CA GLU A 157 2.82 -10.05 13.08
C GLU A 157 3.12 -9.82 14.57
N GLN A 158 4.30 -9.27 14.89
CA GLN A 158 4.70 -8.99 16.28
C GLN A 158 3.78 -7.98 16.98
N GLY A 159 3.21 -7.04 16.23
CA GLY A 159 2.25 -6.05 16.72
C GLY A 159 0.84 -6.59 16.94
N GLY A 160 0.57 -7.88 16.68
CA GLY A 160 -0.76 -8.49 16.83
C GLY A 160 -1.74 -8.10 15.71
N LEU A 161 -1.23 -7.69 14.55
CA LEU A 161 -1.99 -7.32 13.35
C LEU A 161 -1.90 -8.40 12.26
N GLU A 162 -1.77 -9.67 12.65
CA GLU A 162 -1.63 -10.85 11.78
C GLU A 162 -2.73 -11.00 10.72
N GLY A 163 -3.91 -10.39 10.92
CA GLY A 163 -5.00 -10.36 9.94
C GLY A 163 -4.86 -9.31 8.83
N SER A 164 -3.67 -8.72 8.65
CA SER A 164 -3.39 -7.71 7.63
C SER A 164 -3.14 -8.36 6.27
N GLU A 165 -3.80 -7.84 5.23
CA GLU A 165 -3.65 -8.33 3.85
C GLU A 165 -2.85 -7.32 3.03
N TYR A 166 -1.98 -7.77 2.12
CA TYR A 166 -1.35 -6.88 1.14
C TYR A 166 -2.11 -6.90 -0.19
N ASP A 167 -2.52 -5.73 -0.67
CA ASP A 167 -3.08 -5.55 -2.01
C ASP A 167 -1.97 -5.30 -3.01
N GLN A 168 -1.48 -6.37 -3.65
CA GLN A 168 -0.43 -6.31 -4.67
C GLN A 168 -0.76 -5.35 -5.81
N ARG A 169 -2.05 -5.28 -6.20
CA ARG A 169 -2.48 -4.44 -7.31
C ARG A 169 -2.45 -2.96 -6.92
N ARG A 170 -2.91 -2.60 -5.72
CA ARG A 170 -2.99 -1.20 -5.26
C ARG A 170 -1.79 -0.74 -4.43
N GLY A 171 -0.84 -1.63 -4.14
CA GLY A 171 0.37 -1.36 -3.37
C GLY A 171 0.08 -0.92 -1.94
N ARG A 172 -0.86 -1.59 -1.25
CA ARG A 172 -1.38 -1.15 0.05
C ARG A 172 -1.52 -2.30 1.04
N TYR A 173 -1.08 -2.09 2.28
CA TYR A 173 -1.47 -2.94 3.40
C TYR A 173 -2.90 -2.59 3.85
N LYS A 174 -3.74 -3.61 4.06
CA LYS A 174 -5.11 -3.53 4.58
C LYS A 174 -5.11 -4.04 6.01
N ILE A 175 -4.98 -3.12 6.96
CA ILE A 175 -4.95 -3.40 8.39
C ILE A 175 -6.36 -3.37 8.94
N ARG A 176 -6.72 -4.37 9.74
CA ARG A 176 -8.02 -4.48 10.41
C ARG A 176 -7.88 -4.10 11.88
N LEU A 177 -8.60 -3.07 12.32
CA LEU A 177 -8.66 -2.65 13.72
C LEU A 177 -10.07 -2.87 14.29
N LEU A 178 -10.15 -3.54 15.43
CA LEU A 178 -11.33 -3.63 16.29
C LEU A 178 -11.30 -2.53 17.35
N LYS A 179 -12.40 -2.40 18.08
CA LYS A 179 -12.48 -1.49 19.22
C LYS A 179 -11.43 -1.87 20.27
N GLY A 180 -10.56 -0.93 20.63
CA GLY A 180 -9.51 -1.15 21.64
C GLY A 180 -8.16 -1.63 21.05
N ASP A 181 -8.09 -1.91 19.75
CA ASP A 181 -6.84 -2.34 19.11
C ASP A 181 -5.90 -1.16 18.93
N LEU A 182 -6.44 0.01 18.57
CA LEU A 182 -5.66 1.21 18.29
C LEU A 182 -4.74 1.56 19.47
N GLU A 183 -5.21 1.49 20.71
CA GLU A 183 -4.42 1.81 21.90
C GLU A 183 -3.17 0.93 22.06
N LYS A 184 -3.23 -0.31 21.58
CA LYS A 184 -2.11 -1.26 21.66
C LYS A 184 -1.18 -1.15 20.46
N THR A 185 -1.76 -0.84 19.29
CA THR A 185 -1.04 -0.84 18.02
C THR A 185 -0.67 0.58 17.56
N GLU A 186 -0.95 1.61 18.35
CA GLU A 186 -0.68 3.02 18.01
C GLU A 186 0.79 3.29 17.64
N PRO A 187 1.80 2.78 18.38
CA PRO A 187 3.20 3.02 18.02
C PRO A 187 3.54 2.45 16.64
N LEU A 188 3.10 1.21 16.37
CA LEU A 188 3.32 0.55 15.08
C LEU A 188 2.58 1.26 13.95
N LEU A 189 1.31 1.63 14.17
CA LEU A 189 0.54 2.38 13.17
C LEU A 189 1.19 3.73 12.88
N THR A 190 1.69 4.42 13.90
CA THR A 190 2.41 5.70 13.72
C THR A 190 3.64 5.50 12.84
N GLU A 191 4.44 4.48 13.12
CA GLU A 191 5.62 4.13 12.31
C GLU A 191 5.25 3.84 10.84
N LEU A 192 4.19 3.06 10.60
CA LEU A 192 3.72 2.75 9.24
C LEU A 192 3.18 3.99 8.51
N LEU A 193 2.47 4.87 9.22
CA LEU A 193 1.97 6.14 8.67
C LEU A 193 3.13 7.08 8.32
N GLU A 194 4.19 7.11 9.13
CA GLU A 194 5.41 7.87 8.86
C GLU A 194 6.14 7.36 7.62
N MET A 195 6.32 6.03 7.49
CA MET A 195 6.92 5.42 6.31
C MET A 195 6.11 5.77 5.05
N ALA A 196 4.80 5.55 5.09
CA ALA A 196 3.92 5.85 3.97
C ALA A 196 3.89 7.34 3.61
N TYR A 197 4.01 8.23 4.59
CA TYR A 197 4.09 9.67 4.33
C TYR A 197 5.41 10.05 3.66
N LYS A 198 6.54 9.48 4.08
CA LYS A 198 7.85 9.70 3.45
C LYS A 198 7.84 9.29 1.98
N GLU A 199 7.24 8.14 1.65
CA GLU A 199 7.06 7.71 0.24
C GLU A 199 6.23 8.70 -0.60
N THR A 200 5.45 9.61 0.01
CA THR A 200 4.73 10.67 -0.76
C THR A 200 5.57 11.89 -1.08
N LEU A 201 6.75 12.01 -0.47
CA LEU A 201 7.66 13.15 -0.65
C LEU A 201 8.76 12.86 -1.68
N GLU A 202 9.00 11.58 -1.98
CA GLU A 202 9.91 11.07 -3.01
C GLU A 202 9.25 11.05 -4.39
#